data_AF-A0A371HAI3-F1
#
_entry.id   AF-A0A371HAI3-F1
#
_cell.length_a   1.000
_cell.length_b   1.000
_cell.length_c   1.000
_cell.angle_alpha   90.00
_cell.angle_beta   90.00
_cell.angle_gamma   90.00
#
_symmetry.space_group_name_H-M   'P 1'
#
loop_
_entity.id
_entity.type
_entity.pdbx_description
1 polymer ?
#
loop_
_entity_poly.entity_id
_entity_poly.type
_entity_poly.pdbx_seq_one_letter_code
_entity_poly.pdbx_strand_id
1 'polypeptide(L)'
;MYLLDANKTAFMANGPTYYYQYMSFGLKNVGATYQRLMDKVFTNHISNNLKVYMVLRRDLRQKYDMRLNLDNPNQPPHLLGAAKSQAGQKDDGPISGTI
;
A
#
# COMPACT_ATOMS: atom_id res chain seq x y z
N MET A 1 18.98 8.61 -14.36
CA MET A 1 19.28 9.13 -15.71
C MET A 1 20.73 9.59 -15.72
N TYR A 2 21.53 9.19 -16.70
CA TYR A 2 22.85 9.78 -16.88
C TYR A 2 22.69 11.08 -17.69
N LEU A 3 23.36 12.17 -17.28
CA LEU A 3 23.20 13.49 -17.91
C LEU A 3 23.50 13.47 -19.41
N LEU A 4 24.42 12.60 -19.86
CA LEU A 4 24.74 12.44 -21.29
C LEU A 4 23.63 11.75 -22.10
N ASP A 5 22.66 11.09 -21.43
CA ASP A 5 21.51 10.47 -22.09
C ASP A 5 20.33 11.44 -22.23
N ALA A 6 20.42 12.67 -21.70
CA ALA A 6 19.34 13.66 -21.77
C ALA A 6 18.97 14.03 -23.20
N ASN A 7 19.95 14.17 -24.08
CA ASN A 7 19.74 14.42 -25.50
C ASN A 7 18.95 13.29 -26.22
N LYS A 8 18.94 12.06 -25.71
CA LYS A 8 18.16 10.93 -26.26
C LYS A 8 16.67 11.02 -25.94
N THR A 9 16.29 11.94 -25.03
CA THR A 9 14.90 12.24 -24.68
C THR A 9 14.38 13.51 -25.35
N ALA A 10 15.09 13.98 -26.38
CA ALA A 10 14.74 15.20 -27.08
C ALA A 10 13.39 15.09 -27.80
N PHE A 11 12.59 16.15 -27.74
CA PHE A 11 11.33 16.29 -28.47
C PHE A 11 11.26 17.67 -29.13
N MET A 12 10.59 17.72 -30.28
CA MET A 12 10.36 18.97 -31.00
C MET A 12 9.10 19.64 -30.43
N ALA A 13 9.23 20.87 -29.96
CA ALA A 13 8.09 21.78 -29.87
C ALA A 13 8.08 22.65 -31.14
N ASN A 14 6.99 23.36 -31.43
CA ASN A 14 6.86 24.22 -32.61
C ASN A 14 8.02 25.23 -32.70
N GLY A 15 9.11 24.87 -33.38
CA GLY A 15 10.38 25.59 -33.42
C GLY A 15 11.53 24.82 -32.72
N PRO A 16 11.86 25.12 -31.46
CA PRO A 16 13.05 24.57 -30.79
C PRO A 16 12.92 23.11 -30.35
N THR A 17 14.06 22.40 -30.32
CA THR A 17 14.18 21.06 -29.75
C THR A 17 14.50 21.16 -28.27
N TYR A 18 13.67 20.54 -27.43
CA TYR A 18 13.86 20.48 -25.98
C TYR A 18 14.28 19.08 -25.57
N TYR A 19 15.01 18.97 -24.47
CA TYR A 19 15.33 17.70 -23.83
C TYR A 19 14.98 17.76 -22.36
N TYR A 20 14.66 16.62 -21.77
CA TYR A 20 14.39 16.56 -20.34
C TYR A 20 15.70 16.46 -19.54
N GLN A 21 15.90 17.37 -18.60
CA GLN A 21 17.02 17.33 -17.66
C GLN A 21 16.87 16.21 -16.62
N TYR A 22 15.63 15.82 -16.32
CA TYR A 22 15.26 14.76 -15.39
C TYR A 22 14.38 13.73 -16.08
N MET A 23 14.30 12.52 -15.52
CA MET A 23 13.46 11.45 -16.06
C MET A 23 12.00 11.92 -16.19
N SER A 24 11.44 11.97 -17.41
CA SER A 24 10.05 12.35 -17.64
C SER A 24 9.12 11.15 -17.46
N PHE A 25 7.88 11.38 -17.00
CA PHE A 25 6.94 10.31 -16.62
C PHE A 25 6.55 9.33 -17.75
N GLY A 26 6.79 9.68 -19.02
CA GLY A 26 6.47 8.85 -20.18
C GLY A 26 7.51 7.78 -20.52
N LEU A 27 8.65 7.72 -19.83
CA LEU A 27 9.69 6.73 -20.12
C LEU A 27 9.40 5.39 -19.40
N LYS A 28 9.55 4.27 -20.13
CA LYS A 28 9.26 2.91 -19.64
C LYS A 28 10.02 2.50 -18.37
N ASN A 29 11.17 3.12 -18.12
CA ASN A 29 12.08 2.82 -17.01
C ASN A 29 11.95 3.78 -15.81
N VAL A 30 11.00 4.72 -15.84
CA VAL A 30 10.81 5.71 -14.78
C VAL A 30 10.45 5.06 -13.45
N GLY A 31 9.51 4.12 -13.46
CA GLY A 31 9.07 3.45 -12.23
C GLY A 31 10.24 2.79 -11.50
N ALA A 32 11.02 1.97 -12.22
CA ALA A 32 12.19 1.30 -11.65
C ALA A 32 13.29 2.28 -11.20
N THR A 33 13.50 3.37 -11.93
CA THR A 33 14.51 4.39 -11.59
C THR A 33 14.13 5.15 -10.33
N TYR A 34 12.85 5.54 -10.21
CA TYR A 34 12.33 6.23 -9.05
C TYR A 34 12.29 5.33 -7.82
N GLN A 35 11.85 4.08 -7.98
CA GLN A 35 11.91 3.06 -6.91
C GLN A 35 13.33 2.91 -6.39
N ARG A 36 14.33 2.66 -7.25
CA ARG A 36 15.74 2.56 -6.82
C ARG A 36 16.27 3.83 -6.14
N LEU A 37 15.83 5.02 -6.57
CA LEU A 37 16.21 6.27 -5.92
C LEU A 37 15.60 6.37 -4.53
N MET A 38 14.30 6.08 -4.41
CA MET A 38 13.60 6.08 -3.13
C MET A 38 14.13 5.01 -2.18
N ASP A 39 14.46 3.83 -2.70
CA ASP A 39 15.11 2.78 -1.93
C ASP A 39 16.43 3.27 -1.34
N LYS A 40 17.25 4.01 -2.11
CA LYS A 40 18.53 4.58 -1.64
C LYS A 40 18.35 5.73 -0.64
N VAL A 41 17.44 6.66 -0.92
CA VAL A 41 17.18 7.82 -0.06
C VAL A 41 16.62 7.37 1.29
N PHE A 42 15.76 6.37 1.26
CA PHE A 42 15.09 5.88 2.45
C PHE A 42 15.69 4.59 3.01
N THR A 43 16.82 4.07 2.52
CA THR A 43 17.39 2.80 3.00
C THR A 43 17.53 2.78 4.53
N ASN A 44 18.00 3.90 5.10
CA ASN A 44 18.23 4.04 6.54
C ASN A 44 16.99 4.51 7.32
N HIS A 45 15.95 4.96 6.62
CA HIS A 45 14.78 5.59 7.22
C HIS A 45 13.49 4.79 7.01
N ILE A 46 13.46 3.77 6.14
CA ILE A 46 12.30 2.92 5.86
C ILE A 46 11.83 2.21 7.12
N SER A 47 12.74 1.63 7.90
CA SER A 47 12.38 0.91 9.13
C SER A 47 11.71 1.84 10.14
N ASN A 48 12.25 3.05 10.32
CA ASN A 48 11.72 4.01 11.28
C ASN A 48 10.41 4.65 10.78
N ASN A 49 10.31 5.02 9.50
CA ASN A 49 9.08 5.59 8.94
C ASN A 49 7.94 4.56 8.84
N LEU A 50 8.24 3.30 8.46
CA LEU A 50 7.25 2.23 8.51
C LEU A 50 6.81 1.92 9.94
N LYS A 51 7.72 1.94 10.91
CA LYS A 51 7.37 1.80 12.33
C LYS A 51 6.46 2.93 12.80
N VAL A 52 6.79 4.19 12.50
CA VAL A 52 5.95 5.35 12.85
C VAL A 52 4.59 5.25 12.17
N TYR A 53 4.52 4.86 10.89
CA TYR A 53 3.25 4.66 10.20
C TYR A 53 2.43 3.51 10.82
N MET A 54 3.05 2.38 11.15
CA MET A 54 2.37 1.26 11.81
C MET A 54 1.90 1.63 13.22
N VAL A 55 2.71 2.36 13.99
CA VAL A 55 2.36 2.87 15.32
C VAL A 55 1.20 3.85 15.19
N LEU A 56 1.29 4.85 14.32
CA LEU A 56 0.20 5.79 14.08
C LEU A 56 -1.08 5.08 13.63
N ARG A 57 -0.97 4.06 12.77
CA ARG A 57 -2.11 3.27 12.30
C ARG A 57 -2.70 2.40 13.42
N ARG A 58 -1.87 1.85 14.32
CA ARG A 58 -2.33 1.11 15.50
C ARG A 58 -2.99 2.04 16.51
N ASP A 59 -2.39 3.19 16.78
CA ASP A 59 -2.91 4.21 17.69
C ASP A 59 -4.23 4.78 17.18
N LEU A 60 -4.32 5.06 15.87
CA LEU A 60 -5.57 5.46 15.23
C LEU A 60 -6.62 4.35 15.37
N ARG A 61 -6.29 3.09 15.05
CA ARG A 61 -7.22 1.96 15.19
C ARG A 61 -7.73 1.83 16.63
N GLN A 62 -6.84 1.85 17.61
CA GLN A 62 -7.21 1.79 19.04
C GLN A 62 -8.06 3.00 19.45
N LYS A 63 -7.75 4.20 18.94
CA LYS A 63 -8.53 5.41 19.20
C LYS A 63 -9.94 5.30 18.63
N TYR A 64 -10.12 4.72 17.44
CA TYR A 64 -11.44 4.44 16.87
C TYR A 64 -12.17 3.34 17.65
N ASP A 65 -11.49 2.25 18.02
CA ASP A 65 -12.08 1.18 18.82
C ASP A 65 -12.55 1.68 20.20
N MET A 66 -11.75 2.52 20.87
CA MET A 66 -12.15 3.18 22.13
C MET A 66 -13.34 4.12 21.97
N ARG A 67 -13.38 4.91 20.89
CA ARG A 67 -14.54 5.79 20.63
C ARG A 67 -15.81 5.01 20.38
N LEU A 68 -15.74 3.92 19.61
CA LEU A 68 -16.89 3.05 19.35
C LEU A 68 -17.40 2.33 20.62
N ASN A 69 -16.51 1.98 21.54
CA ASN A 69 -16.89 1.39 22.84
C ASN A 69 -17.51 2.42 23.80
N LEU A 70 -17.25 3.71 23.62
CA LEU A 70 -17.89 4.78 24.42
C LEU A 70 -19.36 4.97 24.03
N ASP A 71 -19.66 4.78 22.74
CA ASP A 71 -21.02 4.85 22.20
C ASP A 71 -21.84 3.58 22.54
N ASN A 72 -21.19 2.49 22.99
CA ASN A 72 -21.85 1.28 23.50
C ASN A 72 -20.97 0.51 24.53
N PRO A 73 -21.08 0.84 25.83
CA PRO A 73 -20.17 0.34 26.87
C PRO A 73 -20.32 -1.15 27.23
N ASN A 74 -21.32 -1.85 26.69
CA ASN A 74 -21.62 -3.25 27.01
C ASN A 74 -21.16 -4.25 25.93
N GLN A 75 -20.48 -3.81 24.86
CA GLN A 75 -19.92 -4.72 23.86
C GLN A 75 -18.40 -4.84 24.02
N PRO A 76 -17.86 -6.07 24.18
CA PRO A 76 -16.44 -6.22 24.45
C PRO A 76 -15.57 -6.09 23.18
N PRO A 77 -14.35 -5.51 23.27
CA PRO A 77 -13.54 -5.08 22.12
C PRO A 77 -13.06 -6.20 21.17
N HIS A 78 -13.14 -7.46 21.58
CA HIS A 78 -12.53 -8.59 20.89
C HIS A 78 -13.43 -9.28 19.85
N LEU A 79 -14.73 -8.96 19.81
CA LEU A 79 -15.69 -9.68 18.94
C LEU A 79 -15.81 -9.13 17.51
N LEU A 80 -15.26 -7.95 17.20
CA LEU A 80 -15.36 -7.38 15.84
C LEU A 80 -14.36 -7.98 14.84
N GLY A 81 -13.27 -8.57 15.32
CA GLY A 81 -12.24 -9.20 14.48
C GLY A 81 -12.53 -10.66 14.08
N ALA A 82 -13.39 -11.36 14.82
CA ALA A 82 -13.69 -12.78 14.59
C ALA A 82 -14.85 -13.02 13.61
N ALA A 83 -15.76 -12.05 13.45
CA ALA A 83 -17.00 -12.24 12.69
C ALA A 83 -16.87 -12.14 11.15
N LYS A 84 -15.65 -12.19 10.57
CA LYS A 84 -15.44 -12.20 9.11
C LYS A 84 -14.69 -13.42 8.59
N SER A 85 -14.57 -14.48 9.38
CA SER A 85 -14.00 -15.75 8.94
C SER A 85 -14.89 -16.90 9.38
N GLN A 86 -16.11 -16.97 8.84
CA GLN A 86 -16.90 -18.20 8.71
C GLN A 86 -18.19 -17.90 7.94
N ALA A 87 -18.15 -18.06 6.61
CA ALA A 87 -19.30 -18.36 5.76
C ALA A 87 -18.76 -18.92 4.43
N GLY A 88 -18.14 -20.10 4.55
CA GLY A 88 -17.63 -20.89 3.45
C GLY A 88 -17.66 -22.36 3.84
N GLN A 89 -18.80 -22.86 4.31
CA GLN A 89 -19.05 -24.29 4.45
C GLN A 89 -20.57 -24.50 4.37
N LYS A 90 -21.06 -25.03 3.25
CA LYS A 90 -22.35 -25.71 3.19
C LYS A 90 -22.09 -27.16 3.57
N ASP A 91 -22.69 -27.56 4.68
CA ASP A 91 -22.70 -28.92 5.21
C ASP A 91 -24.05 -29.53 4.79
N ASP A 92 -24.06 -30.42 3.80
CA ASP A 92 -25.17 -31.34 3.57
C ASP A 92 -24.64 -32.73 3.96
N GLY A 93 -24.99 -33.14 5.18
CA GLY A 93 -24.37 -34.23 5.93
C GLY A 93 -24.66 -35.66 5.43
N PRO A 94 -24.19 -36.68 6.16
CA PRO A 94 -24.36 -38.07 5.79
C PRO A 94 -25.71 -38.60 6.28
N ILE A 95 -26.47 -39.23 5.41
CA ILE A 95 -27.56 -40.12 5.83
C ILE A 95 -27.29 -41.51 5.26
N SER A 96 -26.97 -42.40 6.20
CA SER A 96 -26.82 -43.85 6.07
C SER A 96 -28.14 -44.53 5.68
N GLY A 97 -28.07 -45.63 4.92
CA GLY A 97 -29.16 -46.62 4.85
C GLY A 97 -29.20 -47.47 3.57
N THR A 98 -28.75 -48.73 3.69
CA THR A 98 -29.47 -49.99 3.35
C THR A 98 -30.44 -49.95 2.17
N ILE A 99 -30.29 -50.72 1.08
CA ILE A 99 -30.29 -52.20 0.91
C ILE A 99 -29.48 -52.56 -0.34
#